data_AF-A0A1R1FQC5-F1
#
_entry.id   AF-A0A1R1FQC5-F1
#
_cell.length_a   1.000
_cell.length_b   1.000
_cell.length_c   1.000
_cell.angle_alpha   90.00
_cell.angle_beta   90.00
_cell.angle_gamma   90.00
#
_symmetry.space_group_name_H-M   'P 1'
#
loop_
_entity.id
_entity.type
_entity.pdbx_description
1 polymer ?
#
loop_
_entity_poly.entity_id
_entity_poly.type
_entity_poly.pdbx_seq_one_letter_code
_entity_poly.pdbx_strand_id
1 'polypeptide(L)'
;MKRFFHMCWNNARKTTCITLGLLSCLALFSFWSIAHAEEQETSSLAPASPTEYSPKHLAVENDKLAPAAVQRFAEQQAVLLGSVDTEAHWKNADLNFYPLGPGTHSWLVQAEFEGKPIGYMIITVTEQGQMMLSEYGHGEQSPYNNELLGQALDRQHVNLEALLAGGGELHLGYALPLLAYWKVEQPNHPALYIDATNGDVLPSEFLNLLEADSKQTSVSITDLSTTPSSSVDPLHLRPVFNPTDNLLWITSKPVDADRAKDVIQHGENQEIVFSAGDRNVVYGGPLPVSGYQLWHTDQEAESILYVALGGKSSIQRFVPLSTLQQDGHFYIVNP
;
A
#
# COMPACT_ATOMS: atom_id res chain seq x y z
N MET A 1 37.23 42.51 3.19
CA MET A 1 35.97 42.89 2.51
C MET A 1 34.79 42.11 3.09
N LYS A 2 34.64 42.04 4.42
CA LYS A 2 33.68 42.82 5.23
C LYS A 2 32.66 43.69 4.48
N ARG A 3 31.38 43.34 4.73
CA ARG A 3 30.18 44.20 4.79
C ARG A 3 29.79 44.93 3.52
N PHE A 4 28.88 44.38 2.70
CA PHE A 4 27.98 45.20 1.88
C PHE A 4 26.62 44.57 1.46
N PHE A 5 26.26 43.35 1.91
CA PHE A 5 24.99 42.71 1.49
C PHE A 5 23.93 42.51 2.60
N HIS A 6 24.15 43.03 3.81
CA HIS A 6 23.15 43.03 4.88
C HIS A 6 22.75 44.47 5.24
N MET A 7 22.06 45.19 4.35
CA MET A 7 21.46 46.49 4.75
C MET A 7 20.27 46.99 3.93
N CYS A 8 19.61 46.16 3.11
CA CYS A 8 18.39 46.57 2.39
C CYS A 8 17.14 45.71 2.63
N TRP A 9 17.20 44.66 3.46
CA TRP A 9 16.04 43.77 3.69
C TRP A 9 15.24 44.09 4.98
N ASN A 10 15.77 44.91 5.89
CA ASN A 10 15.18 45.06 7.24
C ASN A 10 14.28 46.30 7.46
N ASN A 11 14.07 47.15 6.45
CA ASN A 11 13.24 48.36 6.56
C ASN A 11 11.86 48.26 5.88
N ALA A 12 11.54 47.11 5.25
CA ALA A 12 10.22 46.89 4.62
C ALA A 12 9.21 46.17 5.55
N ARG A 13 9.56 45.91 6.81
CA ARG A 13 8.75 45.09 7.74
C ARG A 13 8.12 45.85 8.92
N LYS A 14 8.07 47.18 8.87
CA LYS A 14 7.53 48.01 9.99
C LYS A 14 6.46 49.04 9.61
N THR A 15 5.92 49.02 8.39
CA THR A 15 4.90 50.01 7.96
C THR A 15 3.67 49.40 7.29
N THR A 16 3.42 48.11 7.48
CA THR A 16 2.20 47.42 6.97
C THR A 16 1.50 46.60 8.06
N CYS A 17 1.49 47.11 9.30
CA CYS A 17 0.81 46.48 10.45
C CYS A 17 -0.16 47.42 11.21
N ILE A 18 -0.51 48.60 10.67
CA ILE A 18 -1.37 49.57 11.40
C ILE A 18 -2.59 50.05 10.57
N THR A 19 -2.83 49.53 9.36
CA THR A 19 -4.02 49.89 8.56
C THR A 19 -4.78 48.69 8.00
N LEU A 20 -4.84 47.58 8.75
CA LEU A 20 -5.73 46.45 8.48
C LEU A 20 -6.40 45.94 9.78
N GLY A 21 -6.69 46.85 10.71
CA GLY A 21 -7.37 46.60 11.99
C GLY A 21 -8.68 47.36 12.15
N LEU A 22 -9.24 47.90 11.07
CA LEU A 22 -10.45 48.74 11.07
C LEU A 22 -11.44 48.37 9.95
N LEU A 23 -11.37 47.12 9.46
CA LEU A 23 -12.33 46.54 8.50
C LEU A 23 -12.87 45.16 8.95
N SER A 24 -12.75 44.84 10.24
CA SER A 24 -13.12 43.55 10.84
C SER A 24 -14.22 43.65 11.91
N CYS A 25 -15.02 44.73 11.92
CA CYS A 25 -16.11 44.93 12.89
C CYS A 25 -17.53 45.10 12.30
N LEU A 26 -17.76 44.76 11.02
CA LEU A 26 -19.11 44.86 10.41
C LEU A 26 -19.60 43.58 9.68
N ALA A 27 -19.05 42.41 10.00
CA ALA A 27 -19.48 41.13 9.40
C ALA A 27 -19.81 40.02 10.42
N LEU A 28 -20.20 40.39 11.64
CA LEU A 28 -20.56 39.44 12.72
C LEU A 28 -21.96 39.64 13.32
N PHE A 29 -22.90 40.25 12.59
CA PHE A 29 -24.29 40.41 13.05
C PHE A 29 -25.36 40.04 12.01
N SER A 30 -25.06 39.15 11.06
CA SER A 30 -26.04 38.76 10.02
C SER A 30 -26.34 37.25 9.91
N PHE A 31 -25.84 36.42 10.84
CA PHE A 31 -26.05 34.96 10.78
C PHE A 31 -26.86 34.39 11.96
N TRP A 32 -27.55 35.23 12.73
CA TRP A 32 -28.41 34.79 13.83
C TRP A 32 -29.87 35.24 13.72
N SER A 33 -30.38 35.28 12.47
CA SER A 33 -31.78 35.64 12.20
C SER A 33 -32.46 34.77 11.13
N ILE A 34 -31.96 33.54 10.89
CA ILE A 34 -32.63 32.51 10.07
C ILE A 34 -32.80 31.22 10.89
N ALA A 35 -33.14 31.38 12.16
CA ALA A 35 -33.67 30.32 13.01
C ALA A 35 -34.87 30.93 13.73
N HIS A 36 -36.06 30.39 13.47
CA HIS A 36 -37.39 30.88 13.89
C HIS A 36 -38.09 31.87 12.96
N ALA A 37 -38.55 31.39 11.81
CA ALA A 37 -39.82 31.79 11.21
C ALA A 37 -40.16 30.85 10.04
N GLU A 38 -40.89 29.75 10.32
CA GLU A 38 -41.94 29.14 9.49
C GLU A 38 -42.21 27.72 10.00
N GLU A 39 -43.00 27.66 11.08
CA GLU A 39 -43.90 26.54 11.35
C GLU A 39 -45.28 26.90 10.78
N GLN A 40 -45.96 25.90 10.21
CA GLN A 40 -47.34 25.85 9.69
C GLN A 40 -47.54 26.53 8.32
N GLU A 41 -47.98 25.89 7.23
CA GLU A 41 -48.99 24.84 7.03
C GLU A 41 -48.89 24.43 5.52
N THR A 42 -48.73 23.18 5.03
CA THR A 42 -49.76 22.16 4.79
C THR A 42 -49.22 21.10 3.79
N SER A 43 -49.76 19.88 3.90
CA SER A 43 -49.88 18.83 2.87
C SER A 43 -48.64 18.06 2.35
N SER A 44 -48.44 16.91 3.01
CA SER A 44 -48.41 15.57 2.39
C SER A 44 -47.75 15.39 1.02
N LEU A 45 -46.51 14.90 1.04
CA LEU A 45 -46.00 13.88 0.12
C LEU A 45 -44.84 13.15 0.82
N ALA A 46 -44.95 11.82 0.91
CA ALA A 46 -43.96 10.96 1.56
C ALA A 46 -42.58 11.11 0.89
N PRO A 47 -41.48 11.19 1.63
CA PRO A 47 -40.16 11.07 1.02
C PRO A 47 -39.96 9.60 0.64
N ALA A 48 -39.80 9.36 -0.66
CA ALA A 48 -39.34 8.08 -1.18
C ALA A 48 -37.99 7.75 -0.54
N SER A 49 -37.88 6.54 -0.01
CA SER A 49 -36.66 5.96 0.55
C SER A 49 -35.48 6.18 -0.40
N PRO A 50 -34.29 6.55 0.09
CA PRO A 50 -33.10 6.47 -0.74
C PRO A 50 -32.89 5.00 -1.04
N THR A 51 -33.04 4.62 -2.30
CA THR A 51 -32.65 3.32 -2.80
C THR A 51 -31.21 3.10 -2.37
N GLU A 52 -30.99 2.09 -1.53
CA GLU A 52 -29.67 1.55 -1.22
C GLU A 52 -28.94 1.31 -2.53
N TYR A 53 -27.98 2.19 -2.84
CA TYR A 53 -26.94 1.89 -3.80
C TYR A 53 -26.04 0.86 -3.11
N SER A 54 -26.44 -0.41 -3.18
CA SER A 54 -25.59 -1.53 -2.84
C SER A 54 -24.51 -1.59 -3.92
N PRO A 55 -23.23 -1.31 -3.60
CA PRO A 55 -22.18 -1.45 -4.59
C PRO A 55 -22.04 -2.95 -4.83
N LYS A 56 -22.62 -3.43 -5.94
CA LYS A 56 -22.27 -4.75 -6.46
C LYS A 56 -20.75 -4.74 -6.66
N HIS A 57 -20.09 -5.57 -5.86
CA HIS A 57 -18.69 -5.95 -6.03
C HIS A 57 -18.49 -6.37 -7.49
N LEU A 58 -18.00 -5.45 -8.33
CA LEU A 58 -17.44 -5.80 -9.64
C LEU A 58 -16.03 -6.32 -9.38
N ALA A 59 -15.95 -7.42 -8.63
CA ALA A 59 -14.79 -8.27 -8.66
C ALA A 59 -14.73 -8.82 -10.08
N VAL A 60 -13.59 -8.61 -10.75
CA VAL A 60 -13.28 -9.29 -12.00
C VAL A 60 -13.37 -10.79 -11.73
N GLU A 61 -14.45 -11.41 -12.18
CA GLU A 61 -14.72 -12.83 -12.01
C GLU A 61 -13.71 -13.60 -12.87
N ASN A 62 -12.55 -13.92 -12.28
CA ASN A 62 -11.49 -14.65 -12.95
C ASN A 62 -11.49 -16.09 -12.43
N ASP A 63 -12.23 -16.94 -13.12
CA ASP A 63 -12.53 -18.35 -12.80
C ASP A 63 -11.32 -19.30 -13.01
N LYS A 64 -10.11 -18.84 -12.68
CA LYS A 64 -8.91 -19.68 -12.63
C LYS A 64 -8.40 -19.74 -11.20
N LEU A 65 -8.93 -20.72 -10.47
CA LEU A 65 -8.37 -21.18 -9.20
C LEU A 65 -6.84 -21.30 -9.32
N ALA A 66 -6.11 -20.69 -8.38
CA ALA A 66 -4.65 -20.82 -8.32
C ALA A 66 -4.23 -22.31 -8.26
N PRO A 67 -3.00 -22.68 -8.67
CA PRO A 67 -2.53 -24.05 -8.56
C PRO A 67 -2.71 -24.61 -7.14
N ALA A 68 -3.05 -25.90 -7.01
CA ALA A 68 -3.33 -26.51 -5.71
C ALA A 68 -2.17 -26.37 -4.70
N ALA A 69 -0.92 -26.35 -5.18
CA ALA A 69 0.25 -26.09 -4.33
C ALA A 69 0.21 -24.66 -3.72
N VAL A 70 -0.19 -23.65 -4.49
CA VAL A 70 -0.34 -22.27 -4.04
C VAL A 70 -1.46 -22.16 -3.00
N GLN A 71 -2.59 -22.84 -3.23
CA GLN A 71 -3.70 -22.85 -2.28
C GLN A 71 -3.27 -23.45 -0.94
N ARG A 72 -2.62 -24.62 -0.95
CA ARG A 72 -2.11 -25.25 0.28
C ARG A 72 -1.08 -24.41 1.00
N PHE A 73 -0.17 -23.76 0.25
CA PHE A 73 0.81 -22.86 0.84
C PHE A 73 0.13 -21.67 1.52
N ALA A 74 -0.88 -21.07 0.89
CA ALA A 74 -1.67 -19.98 1.45
C ALA A 74 -2.42 -20.40 2.72
N GLU A 75 -3.08 -21.55 2.70
CA GLU A 75 -3.77 -22.13 3.87
C GLU A 75 -2.80 -22.33 5.05
N GLN A 76 -1.58 -22.83 4.77
CA GLN A 76 -0.54 -22.97 5.79
C GLN A 76 -0.14 -21.62 6.39
N GLN A 77 0.10 -20.61 5.56
CA GLN A 77 0.45 -19.27 6.04
C GLN A 77 -0.69 -18.65 6.86
N ALA A 78 -1.94 -18.83 6.45
CA ALA A 78 -3.12 -18.35 7.18
C ALA A 78 -3.26 -19.02 8.55
N VAL A 79 -2.98 -20.33 8.65
CA VAL A 79 -2.95 -21.04 9.94
C VAL A 79 -1.86 -20.49 10.86
N LEU A 80 -0.67 -20.19 10.32
CA LEU A 80 0.44 -19.60 11.08
C LEU A 80 0.09 -18.20 11.59
N LEU A 81 -0.42 -17.32 10.73
CA LEU A 81 -0.89 -15.99 11.11
C LEU A 81 -1.98 -16.03 12.18
N GLY A 82 -2.96 -16.93 12.04
CA GLY A 82 -4.05 -17.11 13.00
C GLY A 82 -3.65 -17.80 14.31
N SER A 83 -2.43 -18.32 14.42
CA SER A 83 -1.92 -18.93 15.67
C SER A 83 -1.43 -17.90 16.68
N VAL A 84 -1.04 -16.71 16.20
CA VAL A 84 -0.48 -15.62 17.00
C VAL A 84 -1.58 -14.67 17.47
N ASP A 85 -2.56 -14.41 16.62
CA ASP A 85 -3.71 -13.55 16.92
C ASP A 85 -5.00 -14.26 16.48
N THR A 86 -5.73 -14.79 17.47
CA THR A 86 -7.01 -15.48 17.23
C THR A 86 -8.13 -14.51 16.85
N GLU A 87 -8.02 -13.23 17.21
CA GLU A 87 -9.00 -12.19 16.88
C GLU A 87 -8.83 -11.70 15.44
N ALA A 88 -7.67 -11.93 14.83
CA ALA A 88 -7.44 -11.65 13.42
C ALA A 88 -8.11 -12.67 12.47
N HIS A 89 -8.69 -13.76 13.00
CA HIS A 89 -9.52 -14.75 12.28
C HIS A 89 -8.90 -15.46 11.05
N TRP A 90 -7.63 -15.25 10.74
CA TRP A 90 -6.91 -15.85 9.60
C TRP A 90 -7.12 -17.36 9.42
N LYS A 91 -7.13 -18.12 10.52
CA LYS A 91 -7.29 -19.58 10.49
C LYS A 91 -8.62 -20.05 9.88
N ASN A 92 -9.67 -19.22 9.96
CA ASN A 92 -11.01 -19.54 9.50
C ASN A 92 -11.42 -18.66 8.31
N ALA A 93 -10.45 -18.00 7.67
CA ALA A 93 -10.72 -17.07 6.59
C ALA A 93 -11.01 -17.80 5.28
N ASP A 94 -11.95 -17.24 4.51
CA ASP A 94 -12.12 -17.57 3.11
C ASP A 94 -10.98 -16.92 2.30
N LEU A 95 -10.30 -17.71 1.48
CA LEU A 95 -9.14 -17.26 0.69
C LEU A 95 -9.52 -17.16 -0.79
N ASN A 96 -9.46 -15.94 -1.33
CA ASN A 96 -9.72 -15.65 -2.75
C ASN A 96 -8.40 -15.39 -3.48
N PHE A 97 -8.20 -16.02 -4.64
CA PHE A 97 -6.90 -16.04 -5.34
C PHE A 97 -6.97 -15.31 -6.69
N TYR A 98 -6.03 -14.39 -6.91
CA TYR A 98 -5.93 -13.60 -8.13
C TYR A 98 -4.51 -13.65 -8.69
N PRO A 99 -4.31 -14.09 -9.94
CA PRO A 99 -2.98 -14.07 -10.57
C PRO A 99 -2.53 -12.62 -10.83
N LEU A 100 -1.24 -12.33 -10.62
CA LEU A 100 -0.70 -10.97 -10.67
C LEU A 100 0.11 -10.64 -11.95
N GLY A 101 -0.42 -11.00 -13.12
CA GLY A 101 0.14 -10.61 -14.42
C GLY A 101 0.63 -11.79 -15.29
N PRO A 102 0.92 -11.54 -16.58
CA PRO A 102 1.05 -12.59 -17.60
C PRO A 102 2.33 -13.45 -17.54
N GLY A 103 3.22 -13.20 -16.57
CA GLY A 103 4.47 -13.96 -16.38
C GLY A 103 4.94 -14.06 -14.93
N THR A 104 4.23 -13.44 -13.99
CA THR A 104 4.58 -13.49 -12.58
C THR A 104 4.03 -14.79 -12.03
N HIS A 105 4.88 -15.65 -11.49
CA HIS A 105 4.46 -16.78 -10.69
C HIS A 105 3.97 -16.31 -9.31
N SER A 106 3.14 -15.27 -9.30
CA SER A 106 2.68 -14.55 -8.12
C SER A 106 1.16 -14.50 -8.08
N TRP A 107 0.63 -14.66 -6.88
CA TRP A 107 -0.80 -14.59 -6.61
C TRP A 107 -1.06 -13.65 -5.45
N LEU A 108 -2.04 -12.76 -5.62
CA LEU A 108 -2.70 -12.09 -4.52
C LEU A 108 -3.70 -13.08 -3.92
N VAL A 109 -3.59 -13.28 -2.62
CA VAL A 109 -4.56 -14.02 -1.82
C VAL A 109 -5.25 -13.02 -0.90
N GLN A 110 -6.52 -12.74 -1.14
CA GLN A 110 -7.34 -11.94 -0.24
C GLN A 110 -7.95 -12.85 0.81
N ALA A 111 -7.85 -12.45 2.08
CA ALA A 111 -8.41 -13.19 3.21
C ALA A 111 -9.62 -12.43 3.75
N GLU A 112 -10.74 -13.13 3.86
CA GLU A 112 -12.01 -12.59 4.36
C GLU A 112 -12.56 -13.45 5.49
N PHE A 113 -13.18 -12.83 6.48
CA PHE A 113 -13.92 -13.53 7.52
C PHE A 113 -15.31 -12.90 7.67
N GLU A 114 -16.36 -13.71 7.56
CA GLU A 114 -17.76 -13.25 7.57
C GLU A 114 -18.04 -12.13 6.54
N GLY A 115 -17.41 -12.22 5.36
CA GLY A 115 -17.55 -11.26 4.27
C GLY A 115 -16.81 -9.93 4.48
N LYS A 116 -15.91 -9.85 5.46
CA LYS A 116 -15.06 -8.67 5.71
C LYS A 116 -13.60 -8.99 5.42
N PRO A 117 -12.88 -8.12 4.69
CA PRO A 117 -11.44 -8.30 4.49
C PRO A 117 -10.68 -8.20 5.83
N ILE A 118 -9.84 -9.19 6.11
CA ILE A 118 -9.01 -9.24 7.33
C ILE A 118 -7.51 -9.14 7.01
N GLY A 119 -7.15 -9.25 5.74
CA GLY A 119 -5.79 -9.07 5.25
C GLY A 119 -5.59 -9.64 3.87
N TYR A 120 -4.33 -9.72 3.45
CA TYR A 120 -3.95 -10.34 2.20
C TYR A 120 -2.53 -10.91 2.26
N MET A 121 -2.21 -11.78 1.31
CA MET A 121 -0.87 -12.30 1.07
C MET A 121 -0.51 -12.13 -0.41
N ILE A 122 0.77 -11.92 -0.69
CA ILE A 122 1.33 -12.10 -2.02
C ILE A 122 2.30 -13.27 -1.94
N ILE A 123 1.92 -14.37 -2.61
CA ILE A 123 2.74 -15.57 -2.72
C ILE A 123 3.41 -15.51 -4.07
N THR A 124 4.73 -15.69 -4.10
CA THR A 124 5.53 -15.72 -5.32
C THR A 124 6.28 -17.04 -5.42
N VAL A 125 6.44 -17.57 -6.62
CA VAL A 125 7.31 -18.71 -6.91
C VAL A 125 8.61 -18.17 -7.48
N THR A 126 9.73 -18.57 -6.89
CA THR A 126 11.08 -18.21 -7.35
C THR A 126 11.41 -18.86 -8.69
N GLU A 127 12.50 -18.44 -9.33
CA GLU A 127 13.01 -19.07 -10.55
C GLU A 127 13.31 -20.58 -10.37
N GLN A 128 13.60 -21.00 -9.14
CA GLN A 128 13.85 -22.40 -8.78
C GLN A 128 12.56 -23.19 -8.51
N GLY A 129 11.39 -22.56 -8.66
CA GLY A 129 10.09 -23.21 -8.43
C GLY A 129 9.69 -23.30 -6.95
N GLN A 130 10.33 -22.55 -6.06
CA GLN A 130 10.02 -22.53 -4.62
C GLN A 130 8.99 -21.44 -4.32
N MET A 131 7.97 -21.75 -3.51
CA MET A 131 7.00 -20.76 -3.05
C MET A 131 7.56 -19.95 -1.88
N MET A 132 7.34 -18.64 -1.92
CA MET A 132 7.66 -17.72 -0.83
C MET A 132 6.46 -16.83 -0.53
N LEU A 133 6.27 -16.52 0.75
CA LEU A 133 5.41 -15.41 1.17
C LEU A 133 6.21 -14.12 0.95
N SER A 134 6.06 -13.51 -0.24
CA SER A 134 6.82 -12.32 -0.61
C SER A 134 6.34 -11.07 0.13
N GLU A 135 5.06 -11.03 0.48
CA GLU A 135 4.45 -9.93 1.22
C GLU A 135 3.17 -10.41 1.91
N TYR A 136 2.81 -9.78 3.03
CA TYR A 136 1.45 -9.83 3.56
C TYR A 136 1.05 -8.51 4.20
N GLY A 137 -0.25 -8.32 4.42
CA GLY A 137 -0.80 -7.17 5.13
C GLY A 137 -1.96 -7.57 6.03
N HIS A 138 -2.22 -6.76 7.05
CA HIS A 138 -3.30 -6.98 8.02
C HIS A 138 -4.42 -5.95 7.86
N GLY A 139 -5.62 -6.37 8.24
CA GLY A 139 -6.81 -5.53 8.25
C GLY A 139 -7.45 -5.38 6.88
N GLU A 140 -8.31 -4.38 6.76
CA GLU A 140 -9.15 -4.19 5.57
C GLU A 140 -8.39 -3.63 4.35
N GLN A 141 -7.15 -3.18 4.55
CA GLN A 141 -6.35 -2.55 3.52
C GLN A 141 -5.69 -3.59 2.61
N SER A 142 -5.87 -3.42 1.29
CA SER A 142 -5.27 -4.25 0.25
C SER A 142 -4.68 -3.35 -0.85
N PRO A 143 -3.55 -3.75 -1.50
CA PRO A 143 -2.96 -3.01 -2.60
C PRO A 143 -3.90 -2.81 -3.79
N TYR A 144 -4.95 -3.62 -3.95
CA TYR A 144 -5.89 -3.51 -5.08
C TYR A 144 -7.27 -3.12 -4.58
N ASN A 145 -7.49 -1.82 -4.36
CA ASN A 145 -8.77 -1.27 -3.90
C ASN A 145 -9.59 -0.71 -5.07
N ASN A 146 -10.85 -1.16 -5.21
CA ASN A 146 -11.73 -0.76 -6.31
C ASN A 146 -12.15 0.71 -6.28
N GLU A 147 -12.28 1.31 -5.09
CA GLU A 147 -12.63 2.73 -4.95
C GLU A 147 -11.48 3.61 -5.43
N LEU A 148 -10.24 3.24 -5.08
CA LEU A 148 -9.03 3.89 -5.56
C LEU A 148 -8.85 3.70 -7.07
N LEU A 149 -9.11 2.51 -7.60
CA LEU A 149 -9.12 2.27 -9.05
C LEU A 149 -10.09 3.22 -9.74
N GLY A 150 -11.34 3.31 -9.27
CA GLY A 150 -12.35 4.20 -9.83
C GLY A 150 -11.88 5.66 -9.84
N GLN A 151 -11.36 6.15 -8.72
CA GLN A 151 -10.80 7.49 -8.62
C GLN A 151 -9.63 7.72 -9.57
N ALA A 152 -8.73 6.74 -9.71
CA ALA A 152 -7.57 6.86 -10.58
C ALA A 152 -7.98 6.88 -12.06
N LEU A 153 -8.90 6.01 -12.48
CA LEU A 153 -9.46 6.00 -13.83
C LEU A 153 -10.18 7.31 -14.17
N ASP A 154 -10.95 7.85 -13.24
CA ASP A 154 -11.63 9.14 -13.41
C ASP A 154 -10.64 10.30 -13.63
N ARG A 155 -9.53 10.35 -12.86
CA ARG A 155 -8.45 11.34 -13.07
C ARG A 155 -7.81 11.23 -14.45
N GLN A 156 -7.79 10.02 -15.03
CA GLN A 156 -7.28 9.75 -16.37
C GLN A 156 -8.37 9.84 -17.46
N HIS A 157 -9.60 10.23 -17.11
CA HIS A 157 -10.75 10.32 -18.00
C HIS A 157 -11.07 8.97 -18.69
N VAL A 158 -10.82 7.86 -18.00
CA VAL A 158 -11.11 6.50 -18.48
C VAL A 158 -12.38 6.00 -17.80
N ASN A 159 -13.41 5.71 -18.59
CA ASN A 159 -14.60 5.02 -18.08
C ASN A 159 -14.41 3.51 -18.23
N LEU A 160 -14.45 2.76 -17.12
CA LEU A 160 -14.19 1.33 -17.11
C LEU A 160 -15.19 0.52 -17.95
N GLU A 161 -16.48 0.86 -17.91
CA GLU A 161 -17.50 0.15 -18.69
C GLU A 161 -17.28 0.35 -20.20
N ALA A 162 -17.01 1.59 -20.62
CA ALA A 162 -16.70 1.93 -22.00
C ALA A 162 -15.38 1.32 -22.48
N LEU A 163 -14.37 1.26 -21.60
CA LEU A 163 -13.09 0.60 -21.85
C LEU A 163 -13.32 -0.87 -22.22
N LEU A 164 -14.01 -1.61 -21.36
CA LEU A 164 -14.26 -3.04 -21.55
C LEU A 164 -15.17 -3.29 -22.75
N ALA A 165 -16.23 -2.49 -22.93
CA ALA A 165 -17.11 -2.58 -24.09
C ALA A 165 -16.40 -2.27 -25.42
N GLY A 166 -15.35 -1.43 -25.38
CA GLY A 166 -14.51 -1.08 -26.51
C GLY A 166 -13.44 -2.12 -26.86
N GLY A 167 -13.34 -3.22 -26.11
CA GLY A 167 -12.29 -4.24 -26.27
C GLY A 167 -10.97 -3.87 -25.60
N GLY A 168 -10.97 -2.94 -24.66
CA GLY A 168 -9.86 -2.71 -23.74
C GLY A 168 -9.85 -3.74 -22.61
N GLU A 169 -8.72 -3.82 -21.91
CA GLU A 169 -8.50 -4.78 -20.83
C GLU A 169 -7.95 -4.08 -19.58
N LEU A 170 -8.26 -4.67 -18.42
CA LEU A 170 -7.73 -4.26 -17.13
C LEU A 170 -7.03 -5.47 -16.51
N HIS A 171 -5.73 -5.35 -16.26
CA HIS A 171 -4.92 -6.40 -15.64
C HIS A 171 -4.37 -5.94 -14.30
N LEU A 172 -4.31 -6.87 -13.35
CA LEU A 172 -3.54 -6.70 -12.12
C LEU A 172 -2.10 -7.12 -12.41
N GLY A 173 -1.15 -6.25 -12.12
CA GLY A 173 0.28 -6.52 -12.25
C GLY A 173 0.98 -6.32 -10.92
N TYR A 174 2.03 -7.11 -10.70
CA TYR A 174 2.86 -6.99 -9.51
C TYR A 174 4.33 -7.17 -9.87
N ALA A 175 5.13 -6.18 -9.50
CA ALA A 175 6.56 -6.23 -9.62
C ALA A 175 7.19 -6.25 -8.23
N LEU A 176 8.02 -7.26 -7.99
CA LEU A 176 8.70 -7.42 -6.71
C LEU A 176 9.57 -6.19 -6.39
N PRO A 177 9.64 -5.79 -5.10
CA PRO A 177 8.98 -6.44 -3.96
C PRO A 177 7.72 -5.73 -3.46
N LEU A 178 7.35 -4.57 -4.03
CA LEU A 178 6.22 -3.78 -3.52
C LEU A 178 5.42 -3.05 -4.61
N LEU A 179 5.75 -3.17 -5.90
CA LEU A 179 5.01 -2.43 -6.94
C LEU A 179 3.77 -3.20 -7.38
N ALA A 180 2.65 -2.97 -6.70
CA ALA A 180 1.33 -3.38 -7.16
C ALA A 180 0.80 -2.31 -8.13
N TYR A 181 0.32 -2.73 -9.30
CA TYR A 181 -0.18 -1.79 -10.31
C TYR A 181 -1.36 -2.35 -11.10
N TRP A 182 -2.21 -1.45 -11.58
CA TRP A 182 -3.18 -1.74 -12.64
C TRP A 182 -2.57 -1.41 -13.99
N LYS A 183 -2.73 -2.32 -14.94
CA LYS A 183 -2.44 -2.07 -16.35
C LYS A 183 -3.74 -1.94 -17.11
N VAL A 184 -3.96 -0.77 -17.68
CA VAL A 184 -5.13 -0.42 -18.46
C VAL A 184 -4.73 -0.41 -19.93
N GLU A 185 -5.22 -1.40 -20.69
CA GLU A 185 -4.95 -1.54 -22.11
C GLU A 185 -6.13 -1.02 -22.92
N GLN A 186 -5.87 -0.05 -23.80
CA GLN A 186 -6.86 0.56 -24.67
C GLN A 186 -6.52 0.26 -26.14
N PRO A 187 -7.49 -0.10 -26.99
CA PRO A 187 -7.22 -0.33 -28.41
C PRO A 187 -6.59 0.90 -29.06
N ASN A 188 -5.46 0.71 -29.74
CA ASN A 188 -4.70 1.76 -30.43
C ASN A 188 -4.07 2.85 -29.53
N HIS A 189 -4.00 2.62 -28.22
CA HIS A 189 -3.33 3.51 -27.29
C HIS A 189 -2.22 2.77 -26.53
N PRO A 190 -1.14 3.46 -26.09
CA PRO A 190 -0.19 2.89 -25.16
C PRO A 190 -0.88 2.46 -23.86
N ALA A 191 -0.38 1.39 -23.24
CA ALA A 191 -0.88 0.96 -21.93
C ALA A 191 -0.64 2.04 -20.87
N LEU A 192 -1.67 2.28 -20.08
CA LEU A 192 -1.64 3.15 -18.91
C LEU A 192 -1.36 2.28 -17.69
N TYR A 193 -0.33 2.63 -16.92
CA TYR A 193 0.04 1.96 -15.69
C TYR A 193 -0.28 2.86 -14.51
N ILE A 194 -0.97 2.32 -13.52
CA ILE A 194 -1.41 3.05 -12.33
C ILE A 194 -0.95 2.27 -11.10
N ASP A 195 -0.25 2.92 -10.18
CA ASP A 195 0.11 2.33 -8.89
C ASP A 195 -1.16 2.01 -8.09
N ALA A 196 -1.31 0.75 -7.72
CA ALA A 196 -2.52 0.25 -7.10
C ALA A 196 -2.68 0.72 -5.64
N THR A 197 -1.61 1.21 -5.02
CA THR A 197 -1.56 1.61 -3.61
C THR A 197 -1.87 3.09 -3.37
N ASN A 198 -1.68 3.95 -4.38
CA ASN A 198 -1.89 5.40 -4.27
C ASN A 198 -2.67 6.01 -5.47
N GLY A 199 -2.85 5.28 -6.57
CA GLY A 199 -3.57 5.73 -7.76
C GLY A 199 -2.78 6.67 -8.67
N ASP A 200 -1.46 6.79 -8.48
CA ASP A 200 -0.59 7.61 -9.31
C ASP A 200 -0.25 6.91 -10.62
N VAL A 201 -0.06 7.69 -11.69
CA VAL A 201 0.35 7.16 -12.99
C VAL A 201 1.83 6.82 -12.96
N LEU A 202 2.15 5.58 -13.35
CA LEU A 202 3.51 5.08 -13.42
C LEU A 202 4.15 5.34 -14.79
N PRO A 203 5.49 5.49 -14.87
CA PRO A 203 6.18 5.66 -16.14
C PRO A 203 6.09 4.39 -17.02
N SER A 204 5.32 4.43 -18.11
CA SER A 204 5.09 3.26 -18.97
C SER A 204 6.35 2.63 -19.53
N GLU A 205 7.39 3.42 -19.87
CA GLU A 205 8.65 2.90 -20.41
C GLU A 205 9.35 1.95 -19.42
N PHE A 206 9.31 2.28 -18.12
CA PHE A 206 9.90 1.45 -17.07
C PHE A 206 9.13 0.13 -16.91
N LEU A 207 7.79 0.19 -16.90
CA LEU A 207 6.93 -1.00 -16.74
C LEU A 207 6.96 -1.90 -17.98
N ASN A 208 7.04 -1.32 -19.18
CA ASN A 208 7.15 -2.08 -20.42
C ASN A 208 8.42 -2.93 -20.45
N LEU A 209 9.56 -2.36 -20.01
CA LEU A 209 10.82 -3.11 -19.89
C LEU A 209 10.69 -4.24 -18.86
N LEU A 210 10.12 -3.93 -17.69
CA LEU A 210 9.93 -4.90 -16.61
C LEU A 210 9.01 -6.08 -17.01
N GLU A 211 7.95 -5.81 -17.76
CA GLU A 211 7.05 -6.84 -18.29
C GLU A 211 7.65 -7.61 -19.47
N ALA A 212 8.61 -7.04 -20.20
CA ALA A 212 9.29 -7.74 -21.29
C ALA A 212 10.24 -8.82 -20.74
N ASP A 213 10.97 -8.51 -19.66
CA ASP A 213 11.90 -9.42 -19.01
C ASP A 213 11.20 -10.61 -18.34
N SER A 214 9.96 -10.43 -17.85
CA SER A 214 9.21 -11.48 -17.15
C SER A 214 8.56 -12.54 -18.05
N LYS A 215 8.41 -12.29 -19.36
CA LYS A 215 7.69 -13.18 -20.29
C LYS A 215 8.45 -14.45 -20.69
N GLN A 216 9.68 -14.66 -20.21
CA GLN A 216 10.56 -15.72 -20.73
C GLN A 216 10.67 -17.01 -19.89
N THR A 217 10.10 -17.10 -18.69
CA THR A 217 10.41 -18.22 -17.78
C THR A 217 9.18 -19.05 -17.42
N SER A 218 9.04 -20.22 -18.06
CA SER A 218 8.12 -21.27 -17.58
C SER A 218 8.80 -22.03 -16.45
N VAL A 219 8.40 -21.76 -15.21
CA VAL A 219 8.90 -22.45 -14.02
C VAL A 219 7.92 -23.55 -13.64
N SER A 220 8.42 -24.76 -13.42
CA SER A 220 7.64 -25.85 -12.84
C SER A 220 7.59 -25.65 -11.32
N ILE A 221 6.38 -25.57 -10.76
CA ILE A 221 6.19 -25.47 -9.31
C ILE A 221 6.67 -26.78 -8.68
N THR A 222 7.62 -26.69 -7.77
CA THR A 222 8.06 -27.86 -7.02
C THR A 222 7.06 -28.10 -5.89
N ASP A 223 6.37 -29.23 -5.93
CA ASP A 223 5.42 -29.63 -4.90
C ASP A 223 6.19 -30.03 -3.63
N LEU A 224 6.52 -29.07 -2.78
CA LEU A 224 7.17 -29.31 -1.49
C LEU A 224 6.16 -29.95 -0.54
N SER A 225 6.02 -31.27 -0.64
CA SER A 225 5.10 -32.10 0.16
C SER A 225 5.60 -32.41 1.58
N THR A 226 6.42 -31.55 2.18
CA THR A 226 6.92 -31.78 3.55
C THR A 226 6.89 -30.47 4.32
N THR A 227 5.95 -30.37 5.24
CA THR A 227 5.79 -29.24 6.15
C THR A 227 6.89 -29.29 7.22
N PRO A 228 7.90 -28.41 7.21
CA PRO A 228 8.59 -28.08 8.44
C PRO A 228 7.56 -27.54 9.44
N SER A 229 7.71 -27.81 10.74
CA SER A 229 6.94 -27.03 11.70
C SER A 229 7.48 -25.60 11.63
N SER A 230 6.56 -24.66 11.70
CA SER A 230 6.85 -23.23 11.58
C SER A 230 6.03 -22.52 12.63
N SER A 231 6.57 -21.44 13.15
CA SER A 231 5.90 -20.59 14.13
C SER A 231 6.14 -19.14 13.78
N VAL A 232 5.26 -18.28 14.28
CA VAL A 232 5.35 -16.84 14.05
C VAL A 232 5.31 -16.17 15.42
N ASP A 233 6.17 -15.17 15.62
CA ASP A 233 6.18 -14.38 16.85
C ASP A 233 5.05 -13.34 16.84
N PRO A 234 4.64 -12.82 18.02
CA PRO A 234 3.75 -11.67 18.10
C PRO A 234 4.19 -10.49 17.22
N LEU A 235 3.20 -9.78 16.66
CA LEU A 235 3.46 -8.58 15.89
C LEU A 235 4.00 -7.47 16.80
N HIS A 236 5.15 -6.89 16.44
CA HIS A 236 5.74 -5.76 17.14
C HIS A 236 5.51 -4.47 16.35
N LEU A 237 4.53 -3.68 16.77
CA LEU A 237 4.23 -2.37 16.17
C LEU A 237 5.15 -1.27 16.70
N ARG A 238 5.48 -0.32 15.83
CA ARG A 238 6.24 0.90 16.15
C ARG A 238 5.34 2.13 15.94
N PRO A 239 5.63 3.26 16.62
CA PRO A 239 4.93 4.50 16.35
C PRO A 239 5.00 4.88 14.87
N VAL A 240 3.86 5.21 14.29
CA VAL A 240 3.79 5.54 12.87
C VAL A 240 4.08 7.03 12.66
N PHE A 241 4.97 7.33 11.72
CA PHE A 241 5.38 8.68 11.34
C PHE A 241 5.38 8.82 9.81
N ASN A 242 5.47 10.05 9.29
CA ASN A 242 5.62 10.30 7.86
C ASN A 242 7.07 10.72 7.56
N PRO A 243 7.81 10.00 6.69
CA PRO A 243 9.17 10.38 6.32
C PRO A 243 9.32 11.79 5.74
N THR A 244 8.22 12.40 5.27
CA THR A 244 8.21 13.77 4.75
C THR A 244 8.09 14.85 5.84
N ASP A 245 7.70 14.49 7.07
CA ASP A 245 7.58 15.44 8.19
C ASP A 245 8.96 15.93 8.65
N ASN A 246 10.00 15.09 8.52
CA ASN A 246 11.38 15.43 8.85
C ASN A 246 12.35 14.91 7.77
N LEU A 247 12.71 15.75 6.80
CA LEU A 247 13.58 15.36 5.69
C LEU A 247 15.08 15.25 6.04
N LEU A 248 15.48 15.45 7.31
CA LEU A 248 16.90 15.39 7.70
C LEU A 248 17.52 14.01 7.45
N TRP A 249 16.72 12.94 7.44
CA TRP A 249 17.18 11.57 7.15
C TRP A 249 17.82 11.44 5.77
N ILE A 250 17.44 12.27 4.79
CA ILE A 250 18.02 12.24 3.43
C ILE A 250 19.53 12.56 3.46
N THR A 251 19.95 13.35 4.45
CA THR A 251 21.37 13.71 4.64
C THR A 251 22.10 12.79 5.61
N SER A 252 21.38 11.88 6.28
CA SER A 252 21.97 10.88 7.17
C SER A 252 22.70 9.81 6.37
N LYS A 253 23.70 9.19 7.00
CA LYS A 253 24.31 7.99 6.45
C LYS A 253 23.35 6.81 6.60
N PRO A 254 23.26 5.91 5.62
CA PRO A 254 22.52 4.67 5.78
C PRO A 254 23.14 3.85 6.92
N VAL A 255 22.31 3.10 7.63
CA VAL A 255 22.78 2.13 8.63
C VAL A 255 23.18 0.83 7.97
N ASP A 256 24.22 0.19 8.50
CA ASP A 256 24.63 -1.15 8.07
C ASP A 256 23.53 -2.18 8.34
N ALA A 257 23.54 -3.28 7.58
CA ALA A 257 22.50 -4.33 7.63
C ALA A 257 22.24 -4.88 9.05
N ASP A 258 23.31 -5.23 9.78
CA ASP A 258 23.20 -5.75 11.15
C ASP A 258 22.63 -4.71 12.10
N ARG A 259 23.03 -3.45 11.94
CA ARG A 259 22.52 -2.33 12.74
C ARG A 259 21.05 -2.03 12.41
N ALA A 260 20.65 -2.15 11.14
CA ALA A 260 19.24 -2.01 10.75
C ALA A 260 18.39 -3.08 11.45
N LYS A 261 18.82 -4.35 11.38
CA LYS A 261 18.16 -5.48 12.04
C LYS A 261 18.05 -5.27 13.56
N ASP A 262 19.12 -4.81 14.20
CA ASP A 262 19.15 -4.53 15.63
C ASP A 262 18.19 -3.38 16.01
N VAL A 263 18.24 -2.27 15.29
CA VAL A 263 17.42 -1.08 15.57
C VAL A 263 15.93 -1.32 15.28
N ILE A 264 15.60 -2.11 14.26
CA ILE A 264 14.22 -2.52 13.97
C ILE A 264 13.63 -3.33 15.13
N GLN A 265 14.41 -4.22 15.75
CA GLN A 265 13.93 -5.11 16.81
C GLN A 265 14.03 -4.50 18.23
N HIS A 266 15.06 -3.71 18.50
CA HIS A 266 15.39 -3.27 19.86
C HIS A 266 15.45 -1.75 20.02
N GLY A 267 15.46 -0.99 18.92
CA GLY A 267 15.58 0.47 18.94
C GLY A 267 14.26 1.14 19.31
N GLU A 268 13.90 1.16 20.59
CA GLU A 268 12.71 1.86 21.07
C GLU A 268 12.75 3.36 20.70
N ASN A 269 11.64 3.90 20.19
CA ASN A 269 11.46 5.32 19.82
C ASN A 269 12.36 5.88 18.71
N GLN A 270 13.09 5.03 17.97
CA GLN A 270 13.82 5.48 16.79
C GLN A 270 12.92 5.43 15.55
N GLU A 271 12.76 6.55 14.86
CA GLU A 271 12.13 6.61 13.55
C GLU A 271 13.11 6.09 12.50
N ILE A 272 12.65 5.13 11.68
CA ILE A 272 13.48 4.47 10.67
C ILE A 272 12.79 4.60 9.32
N VAL A 273 13.51 5.10 8.34
CA VAL A 273 13.05 5.23 6.95
C VAL A 273 13.74 4.18 6.10
N PHE A 274 12.98 3.42 5.32
CA PHE A 274 13.49 2.63 4.21
C PHE A 274 13.43 3.46 2.93
N SER A 275 14.52 3.47 2.15
CA SER A 275 14.50 4.02 0.80
C SER A 275 15.30 3.15 -0.16
N ALA A 276 14.72 2.89 -1.32
CA ALA A 276 15.33 2.17 -2.44
C ALA A 276 16.12 3.10 -3.40
N GLY A 277 16.36 4.35 -3.00
CA GLY A 277 17.09 5.33 -3.81
C GLY A 277 16.42 5.54 -5.18
N ASP A 278 17.17 5.28 -6.25
CA ASP A 278 16.69 5.41 -7.64
C ASP A 278 15.51 4.47 -7.97
N ARG A 279 15.32 3.41 -7.17
CA ARG A 279 14.21 2.46 -7.31
C ARG A 279 12.99 2.82 -6.48
N ASN A 280 12.95 3.99 -5.84
CA ASN A 280 11.80 4.44 -5.04
C ASN A 280 10.46 4.40 -5.80
N VAL A 281 10.46 4.51 -7.13
CA VAL A 281 9.25 4.36 -7.96
C VAL A 281 8.58 2.98 -7.80
N VAL A 282 9.35 1.92 -7.50
CA VAL A 282 8.85 0.56 -7.24
C VAL A 282 8.20 0.45 -5.86
N TYR A 283 8.50 1.39 -4.96
CA TYR A 283 8.06 1.36 -3.57
C TYR A 283 6.99 2.41 -3.24
N GLY A 284 6.63 3.28 -4.20
CA GLY A 284 5.79 4.45 -3.91
C GLY A 284 6.51 5.53 -3.09
N GLY A 285 7.85 5.53 -3.08
CA GLY A 285 8.67 6.49 -2.34
C GLY A 285 9.41 5.91 -1.12
N PRO A 286 10.04 6.78 -0.30
CA PRO A 286 10.61 6.38 0.98
C PRO A 286 9.49 6.06 1.98
N LEU A 287 9.62 4.94 2.69
CA LEU A 287 8.58 4.39 3.56
C LEU A 287 9.03 4.36 5.02
N PRO A 288 8.14 4.69 5.98
CA PRO A 288 8.44 4.52 7.40
C PRO A 288 8.42 3.03 7.75
N VAL A 289 9.35 2.59 8.60
CA VAL A 289 9.26 1.28 9.26
C VAL A 289 8.30 1.40 10.44
N SER A 290 7.16 0.73 10.34
CA SER A 290 6.06 0.81 11.31
C SER A 290 5.92 -0.43 12.19
N GLY A 291 6.81 -1.41 12.05
CA GLY A 291 6.77 -2.63 12.83
C GLY A 291 7.63 -3.74 12.26
N TYR A 292 7.56 -4.91 12.88
CA TYR A 292 8.19 -6.13 12.39
C TYR A 292 7.53 -7.37 12.97
N GLN A 293 7.79 -8.53 12.36
CA GLN A 293 7.38 -9.84 12.85
C GLN A 293 8.41 -10.91 12.45
N LEU A 294 8.73 -11.83 13.36
CA LEU A 294 9.65 -12.94 13.07
C LEU A 294 8.87 -14.20 12.72
N TRP A 295 9.32 -14.88 11.68
CA TRP A 295 8.80 -16.17 11.22
C TRP A 295 9.90 -17.21 11.34
N HIS A 296 9.61 -18.32 12.01
CA HIS A 296 10.55 -19.41 12.26
C HIS A 296 10.19 -20.61 11.39
N THR A 297 11.20 -21.22 10.78
CA THR A 297 11.05 -22.48 10.03
C THR A 297 11.99 -23.52 10.63
N ASP A 298 11.53 -24.76 10.83
CA ASP A 298 12.39 -25.83 11.35
C ASP A 298 13.49 -26.27 10.37
N GLN A 299 13.38 -25.91 9.08
CA GLN A 299 14.32 -26.32 8.02
C GLN A 299 15.57 -25.45 7.92
N GLU A 300 15.50 -24.21 8.39
CA GLU A 300 16.62 -23.28 8.41
C GLU A 300 16.84 -22.85 9.86
N ALA A 301 18.07 -22.89 10.38
CA ALA A 301 18.36 -22.43 11.74
C ALA A 301 18.12 -20.91 11.93
N GLU A 302 17.60 -20.22 10.91
CA GLU A 302 17.44 -18.78 10.85
C GLU A 302 15.96 -18.39 10.66
N SER A 303 15.51 -17.46 11.48
CA SER A 303 14.19 -16.84 11.36
C SER A 303 14.17 -15.81 10.23
N ILE A 304 13.06 -15.74 9.50
CA ILE A 304 12.79 -14.70 8.51
C ILE A 304 12.19 -13.50 9.25
N LEU A 305 12.89 -12.37 9.24
CA LEU A 305 12.38 -11.11 9.77
C LEU A 305 11.56 -10.38 8.70
N TYR A 306 10.26 -10.25 8.91
CA TYR A 306 9.39 -9.39 8.10
C TYR A 306 9.34 -8.00 8.72
N VAL A 307 9.52 -6.98 7.89
CA VAL A 307 9.51 -5.57 8.29
C VAL A 307 8.21 -4.94 7.78
N ALA A 308 7.47 -4.29 8.67
CA ALA A 308 6.28 -3.54 8.31
C ALA A 308 6.69 -2.17 7.76
N LEU A 309 6.27 -1.86 6.54
CA LEU A 309 6.45 -0.57 5.88
C LEU A 309 5.10 0.12 5.71
N GLY A 310 5.06 1.45 5.83
CA GLY A 310 3.84 2.24 5.66
C GLY A 310 2.98 2.35 6.93
N GLY A 311 1.72 2.77 6.82
CA GLY A 311 0.75 2.83 7.93
C GLY A 311 -0.21 4.03 7.89
N LYS A 312 0.10 5.12 8.60
CA LYS A 312 -0.86 6.19 8.95
C LYS A 312 -1.56 6.82 7.75
N SER A 313 -0.87 6.86 6.60
CA SER A 313 -1.31 7.45 5.34
C SER A 313 -1.14 6.52 4.14
N SER A 314 -0.71 5.28 4.36
CA SER A 314 -0.43 4.29 3.30
C SER A 314 -0.69 2.90 3.85
N ILE A 315 -1.02 1.94 3.00
CA ILE A 315 -1.18 0.55 3.46
C ILE A 315 0.04 0.05 4.22
N GLN A 316 -0.16 -0.70 5.31
CA GLN A 316 0.92 -1.36 6.05
C GLN A 316 1.23 -2.72 5.43
N ARG A 317 2.48 -2.91 5.01
CA ARG A 317 2.91 -4.08 4.23
C ARG A 317 4.11 -4.72 4.89
N PHE A 318 4.07 -6.03 5.09
CA PHE A 318 5.14 -6.81 5.70
C PHE A 318 5.96 -7.49 4.61
N VAL A 319 7.25 -7.17 4.54
CA VAL A 319 8.18 -7.67 3.52
C VAL A 319 9.42 -8.26 4.20
N PRO A 320 10.01 -9.36 3.70
CA PRO A 320 11.26 -9.88 4.25
C PRO A 320 12.38 -8.82 4.27
N LEU A 321 13.10 -8.71 5.39
CA LEU A 321 14.21 -7.77 5.55
C LEU A 321 15.28 -7.98 4.47
N SER A 322 15.58 -9.23 4.13
CA SER A 322 16.57 -9.59 3.10
C SER A 322 16.22 -8.98 1.75
N THR A 323 14.94 -9.01 1.37
CA THR A 323 14.43 -8.38 0.16
C THR A 323 14.62 -6.86 0.19
N LEU A 324 14.33 -6.21 1.32
CA LEU A 324 14.54 -4.76 1.47
C LEU A 324 16.03 -4.39 1.40
N GLN A 325 16.91 -5.18 2.01
CA GLN A 325 18.36 -4.94 2.02
C GLN A 325 19.02 -5.12 0.64
N GLN A 326 18.43 -5.91 -0.26
CA GLN A 326 18.90 -6.03 -1.65
C GLN A 326 18.60 -4.78 -2.48
N ASP A 327 17.49 -4.10 -2.17
CA ASP A 327 16.94 -3.05 -3.02
C ASP A 327 17.20 -1.64 -2.49
N GLY A 328 17.55 -1.50 -1.21
CA GLY A 328 17.69 -0.19 -0.60
C GLY A 328 18.44 -0.17 0.73
N HIS A 329 18.25 0.95 1.43
CA HIS A 329 18.93 1.24 2.68
C HIS A 329 17.97 1.75 3.73
N PHE A 330 18.37 1.54 4.99
CA PHE A 330 17.66 2.06 6.15
C PHE A 330 18.38 3.31 6.68
N TYR A 331 17.60 4.28 7.14
CA TYR A 331 18.08 5.54 7.69
C TYR A 331 17.40 5.77 9.03
N ILE A 332 18.18 6.12 10.05
CA ILE A 332 17.62 6.57 11.33
C ILE A 332 17.40 8.08 11.22
N VAL A 333 16.17 8.51 11.51
CA VAL A 333 15.85 9.94 11.59
C VAL A 333 16.53 10.49 12.84
N ASN A 334 17.44 11.45 12.65
CA ASN A 334 18.03 12.15 13.77
C ASN A 334 17.03 13.23 14.25
N PRO A 335 16.71 13.26 15.56
CA PRO A 335 15.77 14.22 16.12
C PRO A 335 16.28 15.67 16.07
#